data_AF-A0A940SJX8-F1
#
_entry.id   AF-A0A940SJX8-F1
#
_cell.length_a   1.000
_cell.length_b   1.000
_cell.length_c   1.000
_cell.angle_alpha   90.00
_cell.angle_beta   90.00
_cell.angle_gamma   90.00
#
_symmetry.space_group_name_H-M   'P 1'
#
loop_
_entity.id
_entity.type
_entity.pdbx_description
1 polymer ?
#
loop_
_entity_poly.entity_id
_entity_poly.type
_entity_poly.pdbx_seq_one_letter_code
_entity_poly.pdbx_strand_id
1 'polypeptide(L)' 'MMMDDSQLRELLISISLKRDEMIYYAETSGLSEKKTVEISQELDNLIVHYQKETLSVKNKAYYYKK' A
#
# COMPACT_ATOMS: atom_id res chain seq x y z
N MET A 1 16.64 6.77 3.32
CA MET A 1 16.05 7.64 4.36
C MET A 1 14.76 6.95 4.79
N MET A 2 14.52 6.72 6.08
CA MET A 2 13.26 6.09 6.53
C MET A 2 12.13 7.11 6.39
N MET A 3 10.96 6.69 5.93
CA MET A 3 9.78 7.56 5.93
C MET A 3 9.49 8.07 7.36
N ASP A 4 9.13 9.34 7.48
CA ASP A 4 8.58 9.87 8.72
C ASP A 4 7.10 9.49 8.89
N ASP A 5 6.56 9.70 10.09
CA ASP A 5 5.18 9.32 10.42
C ASP A 5 4.12 10.03 9.54
N SER A 6 4.41 11.22 9.04
CA SER A 6 3.52 11.94 8.13
C SER A 6 3.47 11.27 6.76
N GLN A 7 4.63 10.92 6.23
CA GLN A 7 4.75 10.20 4.96
C GLN A 7 4.09 8.81 5.05
N LEU A 8 4.21 8.13 6.19
CA LEU A 8 3.54 6.85 6.41
C LEU A 8 2.00 6.99 6.45
N ARG A 9 1.49 8.07 7.06
CA ARG A 9 0.04 8.37 7.06
C ARG A 9 -0.47 8.68 5.66
N GLU A 10 0.25 9.48 4.89
CA GLU A 10 -0.10 9.78 3.50
C GLU A 10 -0.18 8.50 2.67
N LEU A 11 0.80 7.61 2.83
CA LEU A 11 0.80 6.31 2.16
C LEU A 11 -0.41 5.45 2.53
N LEU A 12 -0.79 5.41 3.81
CA LEU A 12 -1.99 4.70 4.26
C LEU A 12 -3.28 5.29 3.65
N ILE A 13 -3.36 6.61 3.55
CA ILE A 13 -4.48 7.29 2.89
C ILE A 13 -4.53 6.90 1.41
N SER A 14 -3.39 6.93 0.71
CA SER A 14 -3.30 6.51 -0.69
C SER A 14 -3.74 5.06 -0.89
N ILE A 15 -3.34 4.14 0.00
CA ILE A 15 -3.79 2.73 -0.02
C ILE A 15 -5.32 2.66 0.13
N SER A 16 -5.90 3.40 1.08
CA SER A 16 -7.34 3.39 1.29
C SER A 16 -8.09 3.91 0.06
N LEU A 17 -7.68 5.05 -0.49
CA LEU A 17 -8.30 5.65 -1.67
C LEU A 17 -8.21 4.72 -2.89
N LYS A 18 -7.05 4.11 -3.12
CA LYS A 18 -6.84 3.19 -4.24
C LYS A 18 -7.65 1.90 -4.09
N ARG A 19 -7.81 1.40 -2.87
CA ARG A 19 -8.70 0.26 -2.58
C ARG A 19 -10.15 0.59 -2.90
N ASP A 20 -10.62 1.76 -2.47
CA ASP A 20 -12.01 2.17 -2.69
C ASP A 20 -12.27 2.38 -4.20
N GLU A 21 -11.28 2.90 -4.93
CA GLU A 21 -11.29 2.96 -6.40
C GLU A 21 -11.38 1.57 -7.03
N MET A 22 -10.56 0.61 -6.60
CA MET A 22 -10.57 -0.76 -7.11
C MET A 22 -11.94 -1.43 -6.92
N ILE A 23 -12.53 -1.28 -5.72
CA ILE A 23 -13.85 -1.82 -5.39
C ILE A 23 -14.91 -1.23 -6.33
N TYR A 24 -14.89 0.10 -6.51
CA TYR A 24 -15.83 0.76 -7.41
C TYR A 24 -15.76 0.21 -8.84
N TYR A 25 -14.55 0.04 -9.41
CA TYR A 25 -14.41 -0.49 -10.77
C TYR A 25 -14.75 -1.98 -10.85
N ALA A 26 -14.39 -2.78 -9.84
CA ALA A 26 -14.79 -4.17 -9.75
C ALA A 26 -16.31 -4.35 -9.74
N GLU A 27 -17.03 -3.51 -9.00
CA GLU A 27 -18.49 -3.56 -8.90
C GLU A 27 -19.19 -3.05 -10.16
N THR A 28 -18.64 -2.02 -10.82
CA THR A 28 -19.28 -1.38 -11.97
C THR A 28 -18.91 -2.01 -13.32
N SER A 29 -17.67 -2.49 -13.45
CA SER A 29 -17.09 -2.94 -14.72
C SER A 29 -16.61 -4.40 -14.69
N GLY A 30 -16.48 -4.99 -13.50
CA GLY A 30 -16.05 -6.37 -13.29
C GLY A 30 -14.57 -6.52 -12.96
N LEU A 31 -14.23 -7.65 -12.34
CA LEU A 31 -12.89 -7.95 -11.81
C LEU A 31 -11.81 -8.18 -12.88
N SER A 32 -12.22 -8.68 -14.05
CA SER A 32 -11.33 -8.99 -15.16
C SER A 32 -11.19 -7.83 -16.15
N GLU A 33 -11.86 -6.71 -15.89
CA GLU A 33 -11.71 -5.52 -16.73
C GLU A 33 -10.31 -4.95 -16.54
N LYS A 34 -9.70 -4.50 -17.64
CA LYS A 34 -8.29 -4.10 -17.69
C LYS A 34 -7.98 -3.01 -16.66
N LYS A 35 -8.85 -2.01 -16.52
CA LYS A 35 -8.71 -0.94 -15.54
C LYS A 35 -8.80 -1.46 -14.12
N THR A 36 -9.73 -2.37 -13.80
CA THR A 36 -9.80 -3.00 -12.47
C THR A 36 -8.49 -3.74 -12.13
N VAL A 37 -7.89 -4.42 -13.11
CA VAL A 37 -6.60 -5.11 -12.96
C VAL A 37 -5.44 -4.12 -12.80
N GLU A 38 -5.41 -3.02 -13.55
CA GLU A 38 -4.38 -1.99 -13.40
C GLU A 38 -4.45 -1.34 -12.00
N ILE A 39 -5.66 -1.03 -11.54
CA ILE A 39 -5.88 -0.44 -10.21
C ILE A 39 -5.46 -1.42 -9.10
N SER A 40 -5.73 -2.72 -9.25
CA SER A 40 -5.31 -3.72 -8.25
C SER A 40 -3.79 -3.86 -8.19
N GLN A 41 -3.09 -3.79 -9.33
CA GLN A 41 -1.62 -3.77 -9.37
C GLN A 41 -1.03 -2.53 -8.70
N GLU A 42 -1.64 -1.35 -8.92
CA GLU A 42 -1.23 -0.12 -8.23
C GLU A 42 -1.43 -0.22 -6.71
N LEU A 43 -2.56 -0.79 -6.28
CA LEU A 43 -2.84 -1.02 -4.86
C LEU A 43 -1.79 -1.95 -4.23
N ASP A 44 -1.46 -3.06 -4.89
CA ASP A 44 -0.45 -4.01 -4.42
C ASP A 44 0.93 -3.32 -4.27
N ASN A 45 1.31 -2.46 -5.21
CA ASN A 45 2.57 -1.70 -5.12
C ASN A 45 2.61 -0.79 -3.90
N LEU A 46 1.50 -0.10 -3.59
CA LEU A 46 1.41 0.77 -2.40
C LEU A 46 1.50 -0.04 -1.10
N ILE A 47 0.82 -1.21 -1.05
CA ILE A 47 0.88 -2.12 0.10
C ILE A 47 2.31 -2.64 0.30
N VAL A 48 2.97 -3.08 -0.77
CA VAL A 48 4.37 -3.55 -0.72
C VAL A 48 5.29 -2.43 -0.24
N HIS A 49 5.08 -1.19 -0.69
CA HIS A 49 5.85 -0.05 -0.22
C HIS A 49 5.69 0.16 1.29
N TYR A 50 4.45 0.16 1.78
CA TYR A 50 4.15 0.27 3.22
C TYR A 50 4.78 -0.86 4.04
N GLN A 51 4.70 -2.10 3.54
CA GLN A 51 5.30 -3.26 4.19
C GLN A 51 6.83 -3.13 4.26
N LYS A 52 7.49 -2.66 3.20
CA LYS A 52 8.94 -2.45 3.20
C LYS A 52 9.37 -1.43 4.25
N GLU A 53 8.68 -0.30 4.34
CA GLU A 53 8.99 0.73 5.34
C GLU A 53 8.75 0.22 6.76
N THR A 54 7.65 -0.50 7.01
CA THR A 54 7.34 -1.01 8.35
C THR A 54 8.18 -2.23 8.76
N LEU A 55 8.55 -3.11 7.84
CA LEU A 55 9.45 -4.24 8.11
C LEU A 55 10.91 -3.78 8.31
N SER A 56 11.34 -2.73 7.60
CA SER A 56 12.63 -2.06 7.81
C SER A 56 12.76 -1.57 9.26
N VAL A 57 11.69 -0.98 9.81
CA VAL A 57 11.64 -0.52 11.22
C VAL A 57 11.72 -1.70 12.19
N LYS A 58 10.95 -2.78 11.96
CA LYS A 58 10.97 -3.97 12.84
C LYS A 58 12.34 -4.64 12.87
N ASN A 59 12.97 -4.83 11.72
CA ASN A 59 14.28 -5.48 11.65
C ASN A 59 15.36 -4.70 12.41
N LYS A 60 15.37 -3.37 12.34
CA LYS A 60 16.31 -2.55 13.15
C LYS A 60 16.06 -2.65 14.65
N ALA A 61 14.80 -2.67 15.10
CA ALA A 61 14.48 -2.82 16.52
C ALA A 61 15.01 -4.13 17.14
N TYR A 62 15.17 -5.19 16.33
CA TYR A 62 15.81 -6.44 16.77
C TYR A 62 17.34 -6.32 16.90
N TYR A 63 18.01 -5.52 16.06
CA TYR A 63 19.47 -5.35 16.12
C TYR A 63 19.95 -4.49 17.30
N TYR A 64 19.13 -3.57 17.80
CA TYR A 64 19.48 -2.72 18.96
C TYR A 64 19.14 -3.35 20.33
N LYS A 65 18.59 -4.57 20.36
CA LYS A 65 18.27 -5.32 21.59
C LYS A 65 19.27 -6.45 21.90
N LYS A 66 20.44 -6.45 21.26
CA LYS A 66 21.46 -7.50 21.44
C LYS A 66 22.70 -6.97 22.15
#